data_AF-A0A4R9EQN9-F1
#
_entry.id   AF-A0A4R9EQN9-F1
#
_cell.length_a   1.000
_cell.length_b   1.000
_cell.length_c   1.000
_cell.angle_alpha   90.00
_cell.angle_beta   90.00
_cell.angle_gamma   90.00
#
_symmetry.space_group_name_H-M   'P 1'
#
loop_
_entity.id
_entity.type
_entity.pdbx_description
1 polymer ?
#
loop_
_entity_poly.entity_id
_entity_poly.type
_entity_poly.pdbx_seq_one_letter_code
_entity_poly.pdbx_strand_id
1 'polypeptide(L)'
;MTDATRRTLRTLVQTTIALAATMPAIVQASGIPETLPWVAGALAIAGGLSRVMALPSVQTLMPAWLRSEPSVDDELLALRRKEDATE
;
A
#
# COMPACT_ATOMS: atom_id res chain seq x y z
N MET A 1 2.67 -18.85 -8.81
CA MET A 1 2.99 -17.95 -7.68
C MET A 1 4.41 -18.27 -7.24
N THR A 2 5.32 -17.30 -7.20
CA THR A 2 6.69 -17.52 -6.74
C THR A 2 6.72 -17.59 -5.22
N ASP A 3 7.35 -18.62 -4.66
CA ASP A 3 7.46 -18.79 -3.20
C ASP A 3 8.13 -17.61 -2.50
N ALA A 4 9.04 -16.93 -3.20
CA ALA A 4 9.70 -15.71 -2.75
C ALA A 4 8.70 -14.60 -2.40
N THR A 5 7.69 -14.33 -3.24
CA THR A 5 6.69 -13.29 -2.99
C THR A 5 5.84 -13.63 -1.76
N ARG A 6 5.43 -14.89 -1.62
CA ARG A 6 4.66 -15.35 -0.45
C ARG A 6 5.48 -15.24 0.83
N ARG A 7 6.80 -15.54 0.77
CA ARG A 7 7.73 -15.38 1.88
C ARG A 7 7.83 -13.92 2.31
N THR A 8 8.09 -13.01 1.37
CA THR A 8 8.24 -11.58 1.63
C THR A 8 6.97 -10.96 2.22
N LEU A 9 5.80 -11.30 1.68
CA LEU A 9 4.53 -10.80 2.21
C LEU A 9 4.29 -11.27 3.64
N ARG A 10 4.58 -12.55 3.94
CA ARG A 10 4.45 -13.10 5.29
C ARG A 10 5.39 -12.39 6.27
N THR A 11 6.64 -12.17 5.88
CA THR A 11 7.62 -11.44 6.70
C THR A 11 7.17 -10.01 6.96
N LEU A 12 6.68 -9.29 5.95
CA LEU A 12 6.17 -7.92 6.11
C LEU A 12 5.01 -7.87 7.10
N VAL A 13 3.99 -8.70 6.89
CA VAL A 13 2.82 -8.76 7.77
C VAL A 13 3.24 -9.10 9.21
N GLN A 14 4.14 -10.08 9.39
CA GLN A 14 4.64 -10.45 10.71
C GLN A 14 5.40 -9.31 11.37
N THR A 15 6.29 -8.61 10.65
CA THR A 15 7.06 -7.49 11.20
C THR A 15 6.15 -6.32 11.56
N THR A 16 5.15 -5.99 10.74
CA THR A 16 4.19 -4.91 11.04
C THR A 16 3.36 -5.23 12.28
N ILE A 17 2.87 -6.47 12.41
CA ILE A 17 2.12 -6.91 13.59
C ILE A 17 3.01 -6.89 14.83
N ALA A 18 4.24 -7.40 14.73
CA ALA A 18 5.19 -7.40 15.84
C ALA A 18 5.51 -5.96 16.29
N LEU A 19 5.76 -5.06 15.35
CA LEU A 19 6.03 -3.65 15.64
C LEU A 19 4.82 -2.96 16.30
N ALA A 20 3.61 -3.20 15.76
CA ALA A 20 2.36 -2.71 16.35
C ALA A 20 2.12 -3.25 17.75
N ALA A 21 2.46 -4.51 18.01
CA ALA A 21 2.31 -5.16 19.32
C ALA A 21 3.37 -4.71 20.34
N THR A 22 4.56 -4.29 19.92
CA THR A 22 5.61 -3.74 20.82
C THR A 22 5.38 -2.27 21.18
N MET A 23 4.63 -1.53 20.37
CA MET A 23 4.38 -0.10 20.54
C MET A 23 3.64 0.31 21.85
N PRO A 24 2.73 -0.49 22.45
CA PRO A 24 2.05 -0.14 23.70
C PRO A 24 3.02 0.10 24.86
N ALA A 25 4.16 -0.61 24.91
CA ALA A 25 5.17 -0.41 25.94
C ALA A 25 5.86 0.97 25.83
N ILE A 26 5.98 1.50 24.61
CA ILE A 26 6.55 2.82 24.33
C ILE A 26 5.54 3.91 24.67
N VAL A 27 4.25 3.70 24.35
CA VAL A 27 3.18 4.66 24.65
C VAL A 27 2.97 4.80 26.16
N GLN A 28 2.94 3.69 26.89
CA GLN A 28 2.81 3.70 28.36
C GLN A 28 3.95 4.44 29.07
N ALA A 29 5.16 4.46 28.50
CA ALA A 29 6.30 5.20 29.05
C ALA A 29 6.30 6.71 28.71
N SER A 30 5.49 7.14 27.72
CA SER A 30 5.55 8.49 27.15
C SER A 30 4.52 9.49 27.69
N GLY A 31 3.50 9.03 28.43
CA GLY A 31 2.49 9.90 29.06
C GLY A 31 1.51 10.60 28.10
N ILE A 32 1.45 10.16 26.84
CA ILE A 32 0.60 10.75 25.78
C ILE A 32 -0.83 10.14 25.86
N PRO A 33 -1.92 10.94 25.77
CA PRO A 33 -3.29 10.43 25.78
C PRO A 33 -3.51 9.35 24.72
N GLU A 34 -3.93 8.15 25.16
CA GLU A 34 -3.92 6.87 24.42
C GLU A 34 -4.63 6.89 23.06
N THR A 35 -5.57 7.81 22.84
CA THR A 35 -6.45 7.78 21.67
C THR A 35 -5.89 8.48 20.43
N LEU A 36 -4.99 9.46 20.57
CA LEU A 36 -4.41 10.16 19.41
C LEU A 36 -3.29 9.38 18.69
N PRO A 37 -2.29 8.81 19.40
CA PRO A 37 -1.13 8.21 18.76
C PRO A 37 -1.46 6.92 18.01
N TRP A 38 -2.39 6.13 18.52
CA TRP A 38 -2.76 4.87 17.89
C TRP A 38 -3.50 5.11 16.57
N VAL A 39 -4.41 6.10 16.51
CA VAL A 39 -5.12 6.47 15.27
C VAL A 39 -4.13 6.99 14.24
N ALA A 40 -3.18 7.84 14.67
CA ALA A 40 -2.12 8.32 13.79
C ALA A 40 -1.23 7.17 13.28
N GLY A 41 -0.87 6.22 14.16
CA GLY A 41 -0.10 5.02 13.78
C GLY A 41 -0.86 4.11 12.83
N ALA A 42 -2.14 3.86 13.08
CA ALA A 42 -3.01 3.06 12.22
C ALA A 42 -3.22 3.72 10.85
N LEU A 43 -3.46 5.03 10.79
CA LEU A 43 -3.53 5.77 9.53
C LEU A 43 -2.19 5.81 8.81
N ALA A 44 -1.06 5.94 9.51
CA ALA A 44 0.26 5.91 8.92
C ALA A 44 0.57 4.54 8.29
N ILE A 45 0.20 3.44 8.97
CA ILE A 45 0.31 2.08 8.43
C ILE A 45 -0.63 1.90 7.24
N ALA A 46 -1.90 2.32 7.35
CA ALA A 46 -2.88 2.22 6.27
C ALA A 46 -2.47 3.02 5.03
N GLY A 47 -1.99 4.26 5.22
CA GLY A 47 -1.45 5.10 4.16
C GLY A 47 -0.17 4.53 3.56
N GLY A 48 0.73 4.00 4.40
CA GLY A 48 1.93 3.31 3.96
C GLY A 48 1.62 2.09 3.10
N LEU A 49 0.65 1.27 3.52
CA LEU A 49 0.21 0.09 2.76
C LEU A 49 -0.47 0.49 1.44
N SER A 50 -1.33 1.51 1.45
CA SER A 50 -1.92 2.06 0.22
C SER A 50 -0.86 2.59 -0.74
N ARG A 51 0.21 3.23 -0.24
CA ARG A 51 1.30 3.70 -1.10
C ARG A 51 2.10 2.55 -1.70
N VAL A 52 2.33 1.49 -0.92
CA VAL A 52 2.97 0.25 -1.39
C VAL A 52 2.13 -0.41 -2.48
N MET A 53 0.81 -0.51 -2.31
CA MET A 53 -0.11 -1.01 -3.33
C MET A 53 -0.10 -0.16 -4.62
N ALA A 54 0.11 1.16 -4.49
CA ALA A 54 0.20 2.06 -5.64
C ALA A 54 1.55 1.98 -6.40
N LEU A 55 2.55 1.25 -5.91
CA LEU A 55 3.83 1.13 -6.61
C LEU A 55 3.70 0.21 -7.84
N PRO A 56 4.21 0.62 -9.02
CA PRO A 56 4.17 -0.20 -10.24
C PRO A 56 4.81 -1.57 -10.03
N SER A 57 5.92 -1.64 -9.29
CA SER A 57 6.63 -2.88 -8.97
C SER A 57 5.76 -3.90 -8.20
N VAL A 58 4.82 -3.42 -7.38
CA VAL A 58 3.87 -4.27 -6.63
C VAL A 58 2.76 -4.74 -7.56
N GLN A 59 2.22 -3.85 -8.39
CA GLN A 59 1.21 -4.18 -9.40
C GLN A 59 1.71 -5.24 -10.41
N THR A 60 2.97 -5.16 -10.83
CA THR A 60 3.59 -6.13 -11.76
C THR A 60 3.79 -7.50 -11.13
N LEU A 61 3.99 -7.56 -9.81
CA LEU A 61 4.08 -8.81 -9.05
C LEU A 61 2.72 -9.38 -8.65
N MET A 62 1.65 -8.60 -8.78
CA MET A 62 0.32 -8.98 -8.30
C MET A 62 -0.46 -9.81 -9.34
N PRO A 63 -1.21 -10.84 -8.89
CA PRO A 63 -2.09 -11.60 -9.78
C PRO A 63 -3.09 -10.68 -10.48
N ALA A 64 -3.51 -11.06 -11.69
CA ALA A 64 -4.39 -10.22 -12.53
C ALA A 64 -5.66 -9.73 -11.81
N TRP A 65 -6.14 -10.45 -10.81
CA TRP A 65 -7.36 -10.13 -10.06
C TRP A 65 -7.17 -9.09 -8.92
N LEU A 66 -5.94 -8.65 -8.65
CA LEU A 66 -5.66 -7.56 -7.71
C LEU A 66 -5.07 -6.32 -8.39
N ARG A 67 -4.71 -6.41 -9.67
CA ARG A 67 -4.18 -5.27 -10.43
C ARG A 67 -5.26 -4.19 -10.55
N SER A 68 -4.89 -2.95 -10.28
CA SER A 68 -5.76 -1.81 -10.55
C SER A 68 -5.94 -1.64 -12.05
N GLU A 69 -7.16 -1.31 -12.47
CA GLU A 69 -7.46 -1.00 -13.87
C GLU A 69 -6.69 0.26 -14.33
N PRO A 70 -6.45 0.42 -15.65
CA PRO A 70 -5.83 1.63 -16.19
C PRO A 70 -6.54 2.86 -15.65
N SER A 71 -5.78 3.87 -15.22
CA SER A 71 -6.39 5.10 -14.74
C SER A 71 -7.13 5.79 -15.89
N VAL A 72 -8.22 6.49 -15.56
CA VAL A 72 -9.00 7.27 -16.53
C VAL A 72 -8.11 8.22 -17.34
N ASP A 73 -7.03 8.73 -16.74
CA ASP A 73 -6.06 9.60 -17.41
C ASP A 73 -5.33 8.91 -18.57
N ASP A 74 -4.94 7.64 -18.42
CA ASP A 74 -4.27 6.88 -19.49
C ASP A 74 -5.24 6.62 -20.66
N GLU A 75 -6.52 6.38 -20.35
CA GLU A 75 -7.57 6.18 -21.34
C GLU A 75 -7.88 7.48 -22.10
N LEU A 76 -7.95 8.62 -21.39
CA LEU A 76 -8.13 9.94 -22.00
C LEU A 76 -6.95 10.31 -22.90
N LEU A 77 -5.71 9.99 -22.51
CA LEU A 77 -4.53 10.20 -23.35
C LEU A 77 -4.53 9.29 -24.59
N ALA A 78 -5.02 8.06 -24.48
CA ALA A 78 -5.16 7.15 -25.61
C ALA A 78 -6.24 7.62 -26.60
N LEU A 79 -7.37 8.16 -26.10
CA LEU A 79 -8.43 8.73 -26.92
C LEU A 79 -7.95 9.99 -27.65
N ARG A 80 -7.27 10.91 -26.96
CA ARG A 80 -6.70 12.12 -27.56
C ARG A 80 -5.70 11.78 -28.68
N ARG A 81 -4.80 10.82 -28.45
CA ARG A 81 -3.85 10.35 -29.47
C ARG A 81 -4.54 9.78 -30.71
N LYS A 82 -5.70 9.13 -30.53
CA LYS A 82 -6.48 8.56 -31.62
C LYS A 82 -7.18 9.64 -32.44
N GLU A 83 -7.64 10.71 -31.80
CA GLU A 83 -8.23 11.89 -32.44
C GLU A 83 -7.18 12.55 -33.37
N ASP A 84 -5.98 12.81 -32.86
CA ASP A 84 -4.87 13.43 -33.62
C ASP A 84 -4.37 12.57 -34.80
N ALA A 85 -4.58 11.24 -34.77
CA ALA A 85 -4.18 10.33 -35.84
C ALA A 85 -5.23 10.18 -36.95
N THR A 86 -6.42 10.77 -36.76
CA THR A 86 -7.54 10.68 -37.71
C THR A 86 -7.72 11.96 -38.54
N GLU A 87 -7.11 13.08 -38.11
CA GLU A 87 -6.91 14.31 -38.92
C GLU A 87 -5.71 14.20 -39.88
#